data_AF-A0A834SQ71-F1
#
_entry.id   AF-A0A834SQ71-F1
#
_cell.length_a   1.000
_cell.length_b   1.000
_cell.length_c   1.000
_cell.angle_alpha   90.00
_cell.angle_beta   90.00
_cell.angle_gamma   90.00
#
_symmetry.space_group_name_H-M   'P 1'
#
loop_
_entity.id
_entity.type
_entity.pdbx_description
1 polymer ?
#
loop_
_entity_poly.entity_id
_entity_poly.type
_entity_poly.pdbx_seq_one_letter_code
_entity_poly.pdbx_strand_id
1 'polypeptide(L)'
;MLQGPCRALLADLSAGDQRKTSMSNALFSFFMAVGNILGYAAGSYDGLHKIFPFTDTKACDKYCANLKSCFFISIALLACVTTVALIYVKENIPSSSLTAQENKGSGENSGDDSVEERDGGLPCFGQMFGAFRELKRPMWILLLVTCLNWIAWFPFVLFNTDWMGKEVYGGTVGEGNAYNNGVHAGALGLMIQSVVLGVVSLGVNVLARGVGGVKRLWGIVNILLAICLALTVLITNMAEHTRRFPPNSTDPLPPVASVKARALALFAVLGIPLAITYSVPFALASIFSNSSGAGQGLSLGVLNVAICIPQIFVSFVSGPWDALFGGGNLPAFVVGAIAAAASGLLSIFMLPSPQPDTTKVKTMDGDLKQ
;
A
#
# COMPACT_ATOMS: atom_id res chain seq x y z
N MET A 1 2.24 10.48 -2.67
CA MET A 1 1.68 10.91 -3.97
C MET A 1 2.43 10.34 -5.20
N LEU A 2 3.63 9.73 -5.06
CA LEU A 2 4.40 9.19 -6.21
C LEU A 2 4.07 7.73 -6.60
N GLN A 3 3.39 6.96 -5.75
CA GLN A 3 3.21 5.51 -5.98
C GLN A 3 2.45 5.16 -7.26
N GLY A 4 1.38 5.91 -7.58
CA GLY A 4 0.56 5.67 -8.78
C GLY A 4 1.35 5.84 -10.08
N PRO A 5 1.92 7.03 -10.33
CA PRO A 5 2.74 7.29 -11.52
C PRO A 5 3.93 6.33 -11.66
N CYS A 6 4.65 6.02 -10.59
CA CYS A 6 5.78 5.08 -10.66
C CYS A 6 5.35 3.66 -11.06
N ARG A 7 4.20 3.18 -10.57
CA ARG A 7 3.67 1.86 -10.96
C ARG A 7 3.19 1.83 -12.40
N ALA A 8 2.60 2.92 -12.89
CA ALA A 8 2.23 3.06 -14.29
C ALA A 8 3.48 2.99 -15.18
N LEU A 9 4.53 3.77 -14.86
CA LEU A 9 5.80 3.73 -15.57
C LEU A 9 6.43 2.33 -15.60
N LEU A 10 6.42 1.61 -14.48
CA LEU A 10 6.92 0.23 -14.42
C LEU A 10 6.10 -0.74 -15.28
N ALA A 11 4.79 -0.54 -15.38
CA ALA A 11 3.94 -1.34 -16.26
C ALA A 11 4.28 -1.05 -17.73
N ASP A 12 4.42 0.22 -18.10
CA ASP A 12 4.78 0.64 -19.46
C ASP A 12 6.15 0.08 -19.87
N LEU A 13 7.15 0.16 -19.00
CA LEU A 13 8.49 -0.43 -19.21
C LEU A 13 8.48 -1.96 -19.33
N SER A 14 7.46 -2.63 -18.77
CA SER A 14 7.32 -4.07 -18.86
C SER A 14 6.76 -4.53 -20.22
N ALA A 15 6.31 -3.58 -21.08
CA ALA A 15 5.89 -3.81 -22.46
C ALA A 15 4.89 -4.98 -22.63
N GLY A 16 3.96 -5.12 -21.68
CA GLY A 16 2.93 -6.15 -21.70
C GLY A 16 3.35 -7.55 -21.24
N ASP A 17 4.63 -7.77 -20.90
CA ASP A 17 5.13 -9.04 -20.35
C ASP A 17 4.67 -9.23 -18.89
N GLN A 18 3.79 -10.20 -18.67
CA GLN A 18 3.19 -10.47 -17.36
C GLN A 18 4.23 -10.81 -16.29
N ARG A 19 5.28 -11.55 -16.66
CA ARG A 19 6.34 -11.95 -15.72
C ARG A 19 7.17 -10.74 -15.32
N LYS A 20 7.52 -9.86 -16.27
CA LYS A 20 8.23 -8.61 -15.97
C LYS A 20 7.38 -7.68 -15.11
N THR A 21 6.11 -7.46 -15.44
CA THR A 21 5.21 -6.61 -14.63
C THR A 21 5.08 -7.10 -13.19
N SER A 22 4.91 -8.41 -13.01
CA SER A 22 4.84 -9.01 -11.67
C SER A 22 6.14 -8.79 -10.88
N MET A 23 7.29 -9.05 -11.52
CA MET A 23 8.61 -8.86 -10.90
C MET A 23 8.90 -7.38 -10.58
N SER A 24 8.52 -6.44 -11.46
CA SER A 24 8.64 -5.00 -11.24
C SER A 24 7.81 -4.54 -10.03
N ASN A 25 6.57 -5.03 -9.88
CA ASN A 25 5.73 -4.69 -8.73
C ASN A 25 6.26 -5.31 -7.42
N ALA A 26 6.84 -6.50 -7.47
CA ALA A 26 7.48 -7.13 -6.32
C ALA A 26 8.72 -6.33 -5.87
N LEU A 27 9.58 -5.91 -6.81
CA LEU A 27 10.76 -5.11 -6.51
C LEU A 27 10.38 -3.71 -6.00
N PHE A 28 9.36 -3.09 -6.59
CA PHE A 28 8.80 -1.82 -6.10
C PHE A 28 8.32 -1.95 -4.65
N SER A 29 7.59 -3.01 -4.33
CA SER A 29 7.11 -3.28 -2.96
C SER A 29 8.26 -3.56 -1.99
N PHE A 30 9.33 -4.22 -2.44
CA PHE A 30 10.55 -4.39 -1.65
C PHE A 30 11.22 -3.04 -1.31
N PHE A 31 11.40 -2.14 -2.27
CA PHE A 31 11.98 -0.82 -1.99
C PHE A 31 11.06 0.06 -1.14
N MET A 32 9.73 -0.06 -1.28
CA MET A 32 8.80 0.56 -0.33
C MET A 32 9.03 0.02 1.09
N ALA A 33 9.25 -1.28 1.24
CA ALA A 33 9.55 -1.89 2.53
C ALA A 33 10.86 -1.34 3.12
N VAL A 34 11.92 -1.16 2.32
CA VAL A 34 13.17 -0.53 2.76
C VAL A 34 12.92 0.89 3.26
N GLY A 35 12.16 1.70 2.52
CA GLY A 35 11.78 3.05 2.94
C GLY A 35 11.01 3.05 4.27
N ASN A 36 10.05 2.13 4.42
CA ASN A 36 9.29 1.97 5.66
C ASN A 36 10.20 1.56 6.84
N ILE A 37 11.13 0.62 6.64
CA ILE A 37 12.09 0.21 7.68
C ILE A 37 12.90 1.43 8.15
N LEU A 38 13.45 2.21 7.22
CA LEU A 38 14.25 3.40 7.56
C LEU A 38 13.41 4.45 8.29
N GLY A 39 12.18 4.71 7.83
CA GLY A 39 11.26 5.67 8.45
C GLY A 39 10.84 5.25 9.85
N TYR A 40 10.40 4.00 10.02
CA TYR A 40 9.98 3.47 11.33
C TYR A 40 11.16 3.31 12.29
N ALA A 41 12.35 2.93 11.79
CA ALA A 41 13.57 2.91 12.60
C ALA A 41 13.91 4.30 13.13
N ALA A 42 13.86 5.33 12.27
CA ALA A 42 14.07 6.72 12.67
C ALA A 42 13.03 7.20 13.70
N GLY A 43 11.76 6.82 13.54
CA GLY A 43 10.69 7.14 14.51
C GLY A 43 10.78 6.37 15.83
N SER A 44 11.41 5.18 15.84
CA SER A 44 11.63 4.38 17.06
C SER A 44 12.84 4.83 17.89
N TYR A 45 13.70 5.69 17.34
CA TYR A 45 14.96 6.10 17.97
C TYR A 45 14.90 7.50 18.58
N ASP A 46 15.06 7.58 19.90
CA ASP A 46 14.92 8.84 20.64
C ASP A 46 16.12 9.77 20.59
N GLY A 47 17.25 9.31 20.05
CA GLY A 47 18.51 10.06 20.04
C GLY A 47 18.75 10.89 18.79
N LEU A 48 17.81 10.97 17.85
CA LEU A 48 18.04 11.57 16.52
C LEU A 48 18.35 13.08 16.60
N HIS A 49 17.71 13.79 17.55
CA HIS A 49 17.96 15.21 17.85
C HIS A 49 19.42 15.54 18.20
N LYS A 50 20.22 14.56 18.65
CA LYS A 50 21.65 14.77 18.96
C LYS A 50 22.51 14.96 17.71
N ILE A 51 22.08 14.45 16.57
CA ILE A 51 22.78 14.63 15.29
C ILE A 51 22.57 16.06 14.77
N PHE A 52 21.41 16.65 15.07
CA PHE A 52 21.04 18.02 14.69
C PHE A 52 20.70 18.85 15.94
N PRO A 53 21.70 19.25 16.75
CA PRO A 53 21.47 19.92 18.03
C PRO A 53 20.76 21.28 17.90
N PHE A 54 20.73 21.87 16.71
CA PHE A 54 19.96 23.08 16.42
C PHE A 54 18.43 22.87 16.42
N THR A 55 17.97 21.63 16.44
CA THR A 55 16.52 21.31 16.43
C THR A 55 15.88 21.39 17.81
N ASP A 56 16.67 21.30 18.88
CA ASP A 56 16.23 21.43 20.27
C ASP A 56 16.10 22.92 20.64
N THR A 57 14.89 23.36 20.98
CA THR A 57 14.61 24.73 21.39
C THR A 57 13.70 24.75 22.60
N LYS A 58 13.69 25.85 23.38
CA LYS A 58 12.82 25.98 24.56
C LYS A 58 11.32 25.79 24.29
N ALA A 59 10.88 25.86 23.03
CA ALA A 59 9.49 25.69 22.61
C ALA A 59 9.19 24.29 22.01
N CYS A 60 10.20 23.45 21.83
CA CYS A 60 10.10 22.16 21.12
C CYS A 60 10.76 21.11 22.01
N ASP A 61 9.95 20.24 22.59
CA ASP A 61 10.43 19.14 23.43
C ASP A 61 11.24 18.11 22.63
N LYS A 62 11.84 17.15 23.32
CA LYS A 62 12.69 16.12 22.68
C LYS A 62 11.98 15.36 21.56
N TYR A 63 10.67 15.14 21.71
CA TYR A 63 9.85 14.48 20.69
C TYR A 63 9.71 15.36 19.43
N CYS A 64 9.36 16.63 19.62
CA CYS A 64 9.33 17.62 18.54
C CYS A 64 10.70 17.78 17.85
N ALA A 65 11.81 17.78 18.60
CA ALA A 65 13.17 17.90 18.06
C ALA A 65 13.57 16.66 17.22
N ASN A 66 13.21 15.46 17.66
CA ASN A 66 13.39 14.22 16.90
C ASN A 66 12.60 14.23 15.59
N LEU A 67 11.34 14.70 15.61
CA LEU A 67 10.52 14.82 14.40
C LEU A 67 11.14 15.80 13.39
N LYS A 68 11.60 16.97 13.84
CA LYS A 68 12.31 17.92 12.97
C LYS A 68 13.58 17.32 12.36
N SER A 69 14.36 16.61 13.17
CA SER A 69 15.58 15.93 12.71
C SER A 69 15.26 14.89 11.62
N CYS A 70 14.21 14.08 11.81
CA CYS A 70 13.75 13.12 10.81
C CYS A 70 13.31 13.81 9.51
N PHE A 71 12.66 14.98 9.61
CA PHE A 71 12.24 15.75 8.44
C PHE A 71 13.43 16.25 7.61
N PHE A 72 14.50 16.75 8.25
CA PHE A 72 15.71 17.15 7.55
C PHE A 72 16.42 15.99 6.83
N ILE A 73 16.50 14.83 7.49
CA ILE A 73 17.05 13.62 6.86
C ILE A 73 16.22 13.23 5.63
N SER A 74 14.89 13.28 5.75
CA SER A 74 13.97 12.98 4.65
C SER A 74 14.17 13.91 3.45
N ILE A 75 14.31 15.22 3.68
CA ILE A 75 14.60 16.20 2.63
C ILE A 75 15.91 15.87 1.93
N ALA A 76 16.99 15.61 2.67
CA ALA A 76 18.30 15.31 2.10
C ALA A 76 18.27 14.03 1.26
N LEU A 77 17.61 12.98 1.75
CA LEU A 77 17.43 11.73 1.01
C LEU A 77 16.59 11.93 -0.26
N LEU A 78 15.47 12.65 -0.16
CA LEU A 78 14.61 12.91 -1.31
C LEU A 78 15.33 13.73 -2.38
N ALA A 79 16.08 14.76 -1.98
CA ALA A 79 16.89 15.56 -2.89
C ALA A 79 17.93 14.68 -3.61
N CYS A 80 18.68 13.87 -2.86
CA CYS A 80 19.68 12.96 -3.41
C CYS A 80 19.07 11.97 -4.41
N VAL A 81 18.00 11.26 -4.03
CA VAL A 81 17.34 10.28 -4.91
C VAL A 81 16.76 10.94 -6.16
N THR A 82 16.19 12.13 -6.02
CA THR A 82 15.65 12.88 -7.16
C THR A 82 16.77 13.31 -8.10
N THR A 83 17.89 13.83 -7.59
CA THR A 83 19.05 14.20 -8.41
C THR A 83 19.62 12.98 -9.14
N VAL A 84 19.77 11.84 -8.46
CA VAL A 84 20.22 10.59 -9.09
C VAL A 84 19.24 10.16 -10.19
N ALA A 85 17.93 10.19 -9.92
CA ALA A 85 16.93 9.84 -10.92
C ALA A 85 17.01 10.75 -12.15
N LEU A 86 17.14 12.07 -11.98
CA LEU A 86 17.25 13.04 -13.07
C LEU A 86 18.54 12.87 -13.90
N ILE A 87 19.63 12.37 -13.31
CA ILE A 87 20.89 12.15 -14.02
C ILE A 87 20.89 10.82 -14.78
N TYR A 88 20.33 9.76 -14.19
CA TYR A 88 20.47 8.40 -14.72
C TYR A 88 19.27 7.89 -15.53
N VAL A 89 18.06 8.38 -15.26
CA VAL A 89 16.88 7.95 -16.00
C VAL A 89 16.84 8.69 -17.34
N LYS A 90 17.20 7.98 -18.41
CA LYS A 90 17.07 8.50 -19.77
C LYS A 90 15.63 8.35 -20.23
N GLU A 91 14.99 9.48 -20.57
CA GLU A 91 13.69 9.46 -21.24
C GLU A 91 13.88 9.21 -22.73
N ASN A 92 13.33 8.09 -23.21
CA ASN A 92 13.15 7.87 -24.65
C ASN A 92 11.77 8.42 -25.01
N ILE A 93 11.70 9.71 -25.32
CA ILE A 93 10.46 10.32 -25.85
C ILE A 93 10.21 9.66 -27.22
N PRO A 94 9.07 8.98 -27.44
CA PRO A 94 8.73 8.50 -28.77
C PRO A 94 8.59 9.70 -29.69
N SER A 95 9.45 9.80 -30.71
CA SER A 95 9.50 10.93 -31.67
C SER A 95 8.17 11.24 -32.37
N SER A 96 7.16 10.37 -32.24
CA SER A 96 5.80 10.56 -32.71
C SER A 96 5.00 11.64 -31.97
N SER A 97 5.39 12.05 -30.76
CA SER A 97 4.71 13.15 -30.04
C SER A 97 5.20 14.54 -30.46
N LEU A 98 6.40 14.65 -31.03
CA LEU A 98 6.96 15.91 -31.54
C LEU A 98 6.40 16.25 -32.94
N THR A 99 6.21 15.26 -33.81
CA THR A 99 5.64 15.45 -35.15
C THR A 99 4.15 15.80 -35.16
N ALA A 100 3.41 15.44 -34.11
CA ALA A 100 2.00 15.85 -33.97
C ALA A 100 1.83 17.36 -33.67
N GLN A 101 2.88 18.02 -33.18
CA GLN A 101 2.84 19.44 -32.85
C GLN A 101 3.35 20.33 -34.00
N GLU A 102 4.23 19.81 -34.86
CA GLU A 102 4.77 20.56 -36.02
C GLU A 102 3.81 20.64 -37.22
N ASN A 103 2.89 19.67 -37.38
CA ASN A 103 1.98 19.63 -38.53
C ASN A 103 0.73 20.53 -38.42
N LYS A 104 0.59 21.36 -37.37
CA LYS A 104 -0.51 22.33 -37.23
C LYS A 104 -0.20 23.73 -37.77
N GLY A 105 0.81 23.86 -38.63
CA GLY A 105 1.34 25.16 -39.06
C GLY A 105 1.63 25.32 -40.55
N SER A 106 0.84 24.76 -41.49
CA SER A 106 0.71 25.30 -42.85
C SER A 106 -0.25 24.49 -43.72
N GLY A 107 -1.20 25.16 -44.38
CA GLY A 107 -1.83 24.68 -45.62
C GLY A 107 -3.33 24.37 -45.56
N GLU A 108 -4.14 25.31 -46.03
CA GLU A 108 -5.51 25.11 -46.47
C GLU A 108 -5.59 24.11 -47.64
N ASN A 109 -6.54 23.16 -47.62
CA ASN A 109 -7.74 23.14 -48.49
C ASN A 109 -8.21 21.70 -48.82
N SER A 110 -9.52 21.48 -48.65
CA SER A 110 -10.41 20.52 -49.34
C SER A 110 -10.38 19.00 -49.01
N GLY A 111 -11.54 18.49 -48.55
CA GLY A 111 -12.04 17.15 -48.91
C GLY A 111 -12.32 16.16 -47.77
N ASP A 112 -13.54 16.22 -47.22
CA ASP A 112 -14.39 15.12 -46.72
C ASP A 112 -13.73 13.79 -46.32
N ASP A 113 -13.62 13.53 -45.01
CA ASP A 113 -14.15 12.31 -44.40
C ASP A 113 -14.14 12.44 -42.86
N SER A 114 -15.32 12.22 -42.28
CA SER A 114 -15.61 12.40 -40.85
C SER A 114 -14.76 11.53 -39.91
N VAL A 115 -13.77 12.14 -39.27
CA VAL A 115 -13.18 11.64 -38.02
C VAL A 115 -13.30 12.75 -36.98
N GLU A 116 -14.23 12.56 -36.03
CA GLU A 116 -14.39 13.45 -34.87
C GLU A 116 -13.06 13.55 -34.09
N GLU A 117 -12.34 14.64 -34.30
CA GLU A 117 -11.26 15.08 -33.42
C GLU A 117 -11.84 15.36 -32.01
N ARG A 118 -11.52 14.52 -31.04
CA ARG A 118 -11.85 14.79 -29.63
C ARG A 118 -10.79 15.68 -28.98
N ASP A 119 -11.11 16.97 -29.08
CA ASP A 119 -10.84 18.11 -28.23
C ASP A 119 -9.94 17.91 -26.98
N GLY A 120 -8.85 18.67 -26.96
CA GLY A 120 -7.89 18.76 -25.86
C GLY A 120 -8.31 19.86 -24.89
N GLY A 121 -8.98 19.50 -23.80
CA GLY A 121 -9.38 20.51 -22.82
C GLY A 121 -10.22 20.07 -21.62
N LEU A 122 -10.15 18.81 -21.18
CA LEU A 122 -10.31 18.28 -19.79
C LEU A 122 -10.40 16.73 -19.85
N PRO A 123 -9.42 16.01 -20.45
CA PRO A 123 -9.65 14.65 -20.94
C PRO A 123 -9.63 13.57 -19.85
N CYS A 124 -9.08 13.83 -18.66
CA CYS A 124 -8.75 12.77 -17.71
C CYS A 124 -9.96 12.15 -16.99
N PHE A 125 -10.91 12.97 -16.51
CA PHE A 125 -12.07 12.47 -15.77
C PHE A 125 -13.10 11.80 -16.69
N GLY A 126 -13.32 12.37 -17.88
CA GLY A 126 -14.20 11.76 -18.89
C GLY A 126 -13.66 10.43 -19.39
N GLN A 127 -12.35 10.32 -19.63
CA GLN A 127 -11.70 9.06 -20.00
C GLN A 127 -11.70 8.05 -18.85
N MET A 128 -11.49 8.46 -17.59
CA MET A 128 -11.62 7.56 -16.43
C MET A 128 -13.05 7.05 -16.26
N PHE A 129 -14.06 7.92 -16.35
CA PHE A 129 -15.46 7.51 -16.23
C PHE A 129 -15.92 6.62 -17.38
N GLY A 130 -15.47 6.92 -18.61
CA GLY A 130 -15.64 6.03 -19.77
C GLY A 130 -14.97 4.68 -19.55
N ALA A 131 -13.74 4.67 -19.02
CA ALA A 131 -13.01 3.44 -18.72
C ALA A 131 -13.74 2.56 -17.70
N PHE A 132 -14.29 3.15 -16.62
CA PHE A 132 -15.12 2.42 -15.65
C PHE A 132 -16.29 1.70 -16.35
N ARG A 133 -16.91 2.33 -17.35
CA ARG A 133 -18.04 1.77 -18.08
C ARG A 133 -17.65 0.62 -19.03
N GLU A 134 -16.41 0.62 -19.51
CA GLU A 134 -15.87 -0.41 -20.42
C GLU A 134 -15.19 -1.58 -19.70
N LEU A 135 -15.10 -1.53 -18.35
CA LEU A 135 -14.46 -2.59 -17.59
C LEU A 135 -15.21 -3.93 -17.68
N LYS A 136 -14.48 -4.97 -18.10
CA LYS A 136 -14.98 -6.35 -18.06
C LYS A 136 -15.25 -6.80 -16.63
N ARG A 137 -16.18 -7.75 -16.46
CA ARG A 137 -16.56 -8.36 -15.17
C ARG A 137 -15.38 -8.75 -14.25
N PRO A 138 -14.26 -9.33 -14.74
CA PRO A 138 -13.08 -9.61 -13.91
C PRO A 138 -12.49 -8.39 -13.19
N MET A 139 -12.47 -7.23 -13.86
CA MET A 139 -11.91 -6.00 -13.28
C MET A 139 -12.83 -5.45 -12.20
N TRP A 140 -14.15 -5.46 -12.40
CA TRP A 140 -15.11 -5.05 -11.37
C TRP A 140 -14.98 -5.87 -10.08
N ILE A 141 -14.78 -7.18 -10.21
CA ILE A 141 -14.54 -8.05 -9.05
C ILE A 141 -13.21 -7.69 -8.37
N LEU A 142 -12.15 -7.45 -9.15
CA LEU A 142 -10.86 -7.01 -8.61
C LEU A 142 -10.97 -5.69 -7.83
N LEU A 143 -11.69 -4.71 -8.37
CA LEU A 143 -11.92 -3.42 -7.71
C LEU A 143 -12.71 -3.59 -6.42
N LEU A 144 -13.75 -4.43 -6.41
CA LEU A 144 -14.54 -4.71 -5.21
C LEU A 144 -13.71 -5.40 -4.12
N VAL A 145 -12.94 -6.43 -4.46
CA VAL A 145 -12.06 -7.14 -3.50
C VAL A 145 -11.00 -6.18 -2.96
N THR A 146 -10.44 -5.32 -3.82
CA THR A 146 -9.46 -4.30 -3.43
C THR A 146 -10.08 -3.27 -2.48
N CYS A 147 -11.28 -2.78 -2.79
CA CYS A 147 -12.03 -1.84 -1.97
C CYS A 147 -12.23 -2.38 -0.56
N LEU A 148 -12.78 -3.60 -0.43
CA LEU A 148 -12.97 -4.24 0.87
C LEU A 148 -11.66 -4.49 1.62
N ASN A 149 -10.59 -4.87 0.90
CA ASN A 149 -9.28 -5.06 1.50
C ASN A 149 -8.72 -3.74 2.08
N TRP A 150 -8.96 -2.61 1.43
CA TRP A 150 -8.53 -1.31 1.95
C TRP A 150 -9.42 -0.79 3.07
N ILE A 151 -10.72 -1.11 3.07
CA ILE A 151 -11.57 -0.90 4.26
C ILE A 151 -11.02 -1.68 5.46
N ALA A 152 -10.45 -2.87 5.22
CA ALA A 152 -9.82 -3.67 6.28
C ALA A 152 -8.51 -3.07 6.81
N TRP A 153 -7.62 -2.67 5.90
CA TRP A 153 -6.31 -2.17 6.28
C TRP A 153 -6.33 -0.79 6.90
N PHE A 154 -7.23 0.09 6.43
CA PHE A 154 -7.14 1.50 6.75
C PHE A 154 -7.31 1.84 8.24
N PRO A 155 -8.28 1.25 8.98
CA PRO A 155 -8.35 1.40 10.43
C PRO A 155 -7.03 1.03 11.11
N PHE A 156 -6.46 -0.12 10.77
CA PHE A 156 -5.20 -0.56 11.34
C PHE A 156 -4.06 0.39 10.99
N VAL A 157 -3.95 0.84 9.74
CA VAL A 157 -2.90 1.80 9.32
C VAL A 157 -3.00 3.12 10.09
N LEU A 158 -4.22 3.63 10.34
CA LEU A 158 -4.41 4.87 11.10
C LEU A 158 -4.10 4.70 12.59
N PHE A 159 -4.58 3.61 13.19
CA PHE A 159 -4.64 3.51 14.65
C PHE A 159 -3.66 2.51 15.25
N ASN A 160 -2.82 1.79 14.50
CA ASN A 160 -1.97 0.74 15.09
C ASN A 160 -0.98 1.25 16.16
N THR A 161 -0.36 2.42 15.99
CA THR A 161 0.58 2.98 16.97
C THR A 161 -0.17 3.59 18.15
N ASP A 162 -1.32 4.22 17.89
CA ASP A 162 -2.23 4.70 18.93
C ASP A 162 -2.75 3.51 19.77
N TRP A 163 -3.10 2.41 19.12
CA TRP A 163 -3.49 1.14 19.74
C TRP A 163 -2.40 0.58 20.65
N MET A 164 -1.15 0.64 20.22
CA MET A 164 -0.04 0.24 21.07
C MET A 164 0.12 1.20 22.26
N GLY A 165 -0.09 2.51 22.07
CA GLY A 165 -0.02 3.55 23.11
C GLY A 165 -1.12 3.46 24.16
N LYS A 166 -2.38 3.56 23.73
CA LYS A 166 -3.57 3.62 24.59
C LYS A 166 -3.99 2.24 25.09
N GLU A 167 -4.17 1.27 24.21
CA GLU A 167 -4.76 -0.02 24.59
C GLU A 167 -3.72 -1.00 25.14
N VAL A 168 -2.55 -1.12 24.51
CA VAL A 168 -1.53 -2.09 24.95
C VAL A 168 -0.72 -1.55 26.13
N TYR A 169 -0.26 -0.30 26.05
CA TYR A 169 0.50 0.32 27.15
C TYR A 169 -0.38 1.02 28.19
N GLY A 170 -1.65 1.30 27.89
CA GLY A 170 -2.57 1.93 28.85
C GLY A 170 -2.37 3.43 29.02
N GLY A 171 -1.56 4.08 28.17
CA GLY A 171 -1.18 5.47 28.35
C GLY A 171 -2.22 6.45 27.82
N THR A 172 -2.25 7.64 28.41
CA THR A 172 -3.09 8.76 27.95
C THR A 172 -2.24 9.75 27.14
N VAL A 173 -2.81 10.33 26.09
CA VAL A 173 -2.11 11.31 25.25
C VAL A 173 -1.79 12.55 26.08
N GLY A 174 -0.51 12.95 26.11
CA GLY A 174 -0.07 14.15 26.83
C GLY A 174 0.12 13.95 28.34
N GLU A 175 -0.09 12.75 28.87
CA GLU A 175 0.12 12.42 30.28
C GLU A 175 1.12 11.28 30.43
N GLY A 176 2.03 11.41 31.40
CA GLY A 176 3.01 10.37 31.70
C GLY A 176 3.92 10.02 30.52
N ASN A 177 4.50 8.81 30.58
CA ASN A 177 5.37 8.29 29.53
C ASN A 177 4.84 7.01 28.88
N ALA A 178 3.80 6.36 29.44
CA ALA A 178 3.31 5.08 28.93
C ALA A 178 2.82 5.18 27.47
N TYR A 179 2.10 6.25 27.12
CA TYR A 179 1.59 6.45 25.75
C TYR A 179 2.74 6.57 24.75
N ASN A 180 3.70 7.46 25.02
CA ASN A 180 4.86 7.66 24.15
C ASN A 180 5.68 6.38 24.01
N ASN A 181 5.94 5.67 25.12
CA ASN A 181 6.62 4.37 25.11
C ASN A 181 5.88 3.33 24.25
N GLY A 182 4.54 3.32 24.31
CA GLY A 182 3.71 2.47 23.47
C GLY A 182 3.78 2.86 22.00
N VAL A 183 3.74 4.14 21.66
CA VAL A 183 3.92 4.63 20.28
C VAL A 183 5.29 4.22 19.72
N HIS A 184 6.38 4.38 20.48
CA HIS A 184 7.71 3.91 20.07
C HIS A 184 7.77 2.39 19.89
N ALA A 185 7.11 1.62 20.77
CA ALA A 185 6.99 0.18 20.60
C ALA A 185 6.14 -0.21 19.38
N GLY A 186 5.12 0.60 19.05
CA GLY A 186 4.30 0.45 17.84
C GLY A 186 5.13 0.71 16.58
N ALA A 187 5.95 1.77 16.57
CA ALA A 187 6.89 2.05 15.50
C ALA A 187 7.91 0.90 15.30
N LEU A 188 8.41 0.32 16.39
CA LEU A 188 9.24 -0.89 16.32
C LEU A 188 8.46 -2.07 15.71
N GLY A 189 7.19 -2.25 16.06
CA GLY A 189 6.30 -3.23 15.45
C GLY A 189 6.18 -3.02 13.93
N LEU A 190 5.90 -1.79 13.49
CA LEU A 190 5.82 -1.42 12.07
C LEU A 190 7.15 -1.63 11.33
N MET A 191 8.29 -1.42 11.99
CA MET A 191 9.60 -1.75 11.43
C MET A 191 9.73 -3.25 11.18
N ILE A 192 9.37 -4.09 12.15
CA ILE A 192 9.39 -5.57 12.01
C ILE A 192 8.41 -6.01 10.92
N GLN A 193 7.20 -5.43 10.90
CA GLN A 193 6.22 -5.65 9.85
C GLN A 193 6.83 -5.35 8.47
N SER A 194 7.59 -4.26 8.36
CA SER A 194 8.23 -3.84 7.10
C SER A 194 9.39 -4.75 6.69
N VAL A 195 10.11 -5.35 7.64
CA VAL A 195 11.10 -6.40 7.34
C VAL A 195 10.42 -7.62 6.73
N VAL A 196 9.36 -8.12 7.37
CA VAL A 196 8.60 -9.27 6.84
C VAL A 196 7.99 -8.94 5.48
N LEU A 197 7.40 -7.74 5.33
CA LEU A 197 6.91 -7.21 4.07
C LEU A 197 7.96 -7.31 2.96
N GLY A 198 9.18 -6.82 3.20
CA GLY A 198 10.26 -6.86 2.22
C GLY A 198 10.65 -8.27 1.81
N VAL A 199 10.84 -9.17 2.78
CA VAL A 199 11.19 -10.58 2.53
C VAL A 199 10.08 -11.28 1.74
N VAL A 200 8.82 -11.14 2.16
CA VAL A 200 7.67 -11.77 1.50
C VAL A 200 7.45 -11.20 0.10
N SER A 201 7.71 -9.91 -0.12
CA SER A 201 7.58 -9.26 -1.44
C SER A 201 8.49 -9.91 -2.49
N LEU A 202 9.70 -10.33 -2.13
CA LEU A 202 10.60 -11.06 -3.04
C LEU A 202 10.09 -12.48 -3.33
N GLY A 203 9.37 -13.08 -2.37
CA GLY A 203 8.86 -14.44 -2.44
C GLY A 203 7.44 -14.60 -3.02
N VAL A 204 6.77 -13.52 -3.44
CA VAL A 204 5.34 -13.55 -3.85
C VAL A 204 5.07 -14.59 -4.94
N ASN A 205 5.93 -14.70 -5.94
CA ASN A 205 5.77 -15.65 -7.04
C ASN A 205 5.89 -17.10 -6.59
N VAL A 206 6.79 -17.39 -5.64
CA VAL A 206 6.97 -18.74 -5.08
C VAL A 206 5.77 -19.11 -4.21
N LEU A 207 5.33 -18.18 -3.35
CA LEU A 207 4.14 -18.34 -2.51
C LEU A 207 2.89 -18.59 -3.35
N ALA A 208 2.72 -17.83 -4.44
CA ALA A 208 1.58 -17.96 -5.33
C ALA A 208 1.54 -19.34 -6.00
N ARG A 209 2.70 -19.88 -6.42
CA ARG A 209 2.79 -21.24 -6.97
C ARG A 209 2.47 -22.30 -5.92
N GLY A 210 3.00 -22.16 -4.71
CA GLY A 210 2.81 -23.12 -3.62
C GLY A 210 1.36 -23.30 -3.18
N VAL A 211 0.54 -22.25 -3.22
CA VAL A 211 -0.87 -22.29 -2.81
C VAL A 211 -1.85 -22.50 -3.99
N GLY A 212 -1.34 -22.78 -5.19
CA GLY A 212 -2.16 -23.06 -6.37
C GLY A 212 -2.74 -21.82 -7.06
N GLY A 213 -2.03 -20.69 -6.99
CA GLY A 213 -2.30 -19.49 -7.78
C GLY A 213 -2.42 -18.19 -6.96
N VAL A 214 -2.26 -17.06 -7.65
CA VAL A 214 -2.32 -15.70 -7.08
C VAL A 214 -3.66 -15.40 -6.40
N LYS A 215 -4.77 -15.92 -6.95
CA LYS A 215 -6.11 -15.78 -6.38
C LYS A 215 -6.20 -16.40 -4.98
N ARG A 216 -5.80 -17.67 -4.87
CA ARG A 216 -5.84 -18.41 -3.59
C ARG A 216 -4.92 -17.75 -2.58
N LEU A 217 -3.73 -17.34 -3.01
CA LEU A 217 -2.79 -16.59 -2.16
C LEU A 217 -3.44 -15.34 -1.57
N TRP A 218 -4.03 -14.48 -2.41
CA TRP A 218 -4.64 -13.25 -1.95
C TRP A 218 -5.82 -13.49 -1.00
N GLY A 219 -6.64 -14.50 -1.30
CA GLY A 219 -7.71 -14.95 -0.41
C GLY A 219 -7.22 -15.39 0.97
N ILE A 220 -6.23 -16.30 0.99
CA ILE A 220 -5.64 -16.85 2.23
C ILE A 220 -5.06 -15.73 3.10
N VAL A 221 -4.32 -14.80 2.51
CA VAL A 221 -3.72 -13.71 3.30
C VAL A 221 -4.74 -12.69 3.79
N ASN A 222 -5.84 -12.46 3.09
CA ASN A 222 -6.92 -11.61 3.61
C ASN A 222 -7.67 -12.29 4.76
N ILE A 223 -7.81 -13.62 4.75
CA ILE A 223 -8.31 -14.36 5.92
C ILE A 223 -7.30 -14.26 7.09
N LEU A 224 -5.99 -14.37 6.81
CA LEU A 224 -4.95 -14.16 7.81
C LEU A 224 -5.01 -12.74 8.40
N LEU A 225 -5.23 -11.72 7.56
CA LEU A 225 -5.46 -10.34 7.99
C LEU A 225 -6.66 -10.26 8.93
N ALA A 226 -7.79 -10.88 8.58
CA ALA A 226 -8.99 -10.91 9.42
C ALA A 226 -8.71 -11.49 10.81
N ILE A 227 -7.98 -12.63 10.85
CA ILE A 227 -7.58 -13.27 12.10
C ILE A 227 -6.67 -12.34 12.90
N CYS A 228 -5.65 -11.74 12.28
CA CYS A 228 -4.73 -10.82 12.96
C CYS A 228 -5.47 -9.60 13.53
N LEU A 229 -6.38 -9.01 12.78
CA LEU A 229 -7.20 -7.89 13.27
C LEU A 229 -8.09 -8.32 14.43
N ALA A 230 -8.68 -9.52 14.42
CA ALA A 230 -9.42 -10.04 15.56
C ALA A 230 -8.52 -10.31 16.79
N LEU A 231 -7.28 -10.78 16.58
CA LEU A 231 -6.31 -11.01 17.66
C LEU A 231 -5.92 -9.71 18.41
N THR A 232 -6.06 -8.53 17.79
CA THR A 232 -5.83 -7.26 18.48
C THR A 232 -6.72 -7.09 19.71
N VAL A 233 -7.99 -7.51 19.62
CA VAL A 233 -8.94 -7.49 20.75
C VAL A 233 -8.46 -8.39 21.88
N LEU A 234 -7.96 -9.60 21.55
CA LEU A 234 -7.41 -10.51 22.56
C LEU A 234 -6.18 -9.92 23.24
N ILE A 235 -5.28 -9.29 22.47
CA ILE A 235 -4.07 -8.66 23.02
C ILE A 235 -4.44 -7.50 23.93
N THR A 236 -5.41 -6.67 23.55
CA THR A 236 -5.90 -5.58 24.41
C THR A 236 -6.50 -6.10 25.69
N ASN A 237 -7.37 -7.13 25.65
CA ASN A 237 -7.92 -7.72 26.87
C ASN A 237 -6.82 -8.27 27.80
N MET A 238 -5.79 -8.92 27.24
CA MET A 238 -4.65 -9.40 28.04
C MET A 238 -3.83 -8.25 28.63
N ALA A 239 -3.65 -7.16 27.87
CA ALA A 239 -2.95 -5.97 28.35
C ALA A 239 -3.69 -5.30 29.51
N GLU A 240 -5.02 -5.21 29.42
CA GLU A 240 -5.87 -4.65 30.46
C GLU A 240 -5.84 -5.49 31.74
N HIS A 241 -5.98 -6.83 31.64
CA HIS A 241 -5.92 -7.73 32.79
C HIS A 241 -4.56 -7.77 33.49
N THR A 242 -3.47 -7.46 32.79
CA THR A 242 -2.11 -7.49 33.35
C THR A 242 -1.58 -6.11 33.71
N ARG A 243 -2.41 -5.06 33.58
CA ARG A 243 -2.03 -3.67 33.82
C ARG A 243 -1.70 -3.44 35.29
N ARG A 244 -0.60 -2.74 35.54
CA ARG A 244 -0.11 -2.41 36.88
C ARG A 244 0.18 -0.93 36.96
N PHE A 245 -0.15 -0.34 38.10
CA PHE A 245 0.11 1.07 38.38
C PHE A 245 1.14 1.20 39.50
N PRO A 246 2.12 2.12 39.38
CA PRO A 246 2.97 2.48 40.49
C PRO A 246 2.13 3.08 41.63
N PRO A 247 2.53 2.92 42.90
CA PRO A 247 1.89 3.63 43.99
C PRO A 247 2.00 5.15 43.75
N ASN A 248 0.88 5.86 43.88
CA ASN A 248 0.73 7.31 43.66
C ASN A 248 0.94 7.83 42.22
N SER A 249 0.81 6.97 41.20
CA SER A 249 0.84 7.40 39.79
C SER A 249 -0.37 6.85 39.03
N THR A 250 -0.97 7.69 38.17
CA THR A 250 -1.98 7.27 37.20
C THR A 250 -1.37 6.75 35.89
N ASP A 251 -0.06 6.96 35.69
CA ASP A 251 0.67 6.43 34.52
C ASP A 251 1.00 4.93 34.73
N PRO A 252 0.50 4.02 33.88
CA PRO A 252 0.73 2.59 34.03
C PRO A 252 2.18 2.20 33.77
N LEU A 253 2.61 1.11 34.43
CA LEU A 253 3.88 0.47 34.13
C LEU A 253 3.82 -0.17 32.73
N PRO A 254 4.98 -0.31 32.04
CA PRO A 254 5.04 -1.00 30.76
C PRO A 254 4.39 -2.40 30.84
N PRO A 255 3.73 -2.85 29.75
CA PRO A 255 3.06 -4.14 29.73
C PRO A 255 4.07 -5.27 29.95
N VAL A 256 3.59 -6.38 30.52
CA VAL A 256 4.41 -7.58 30.70
C VAL A 256 5.04 -8.01 29.37
N ALA A 257 6.26 -8.53 29.42
CA ALA A 257 7.05 -8.87 28.23
C ALA A 257 6.29 -9.80 27.27
N SER A 258 5.44 -10.69 27.78
CA SER A 258 4.61 -11.60 26.97
C SER A 258 3.55 -10.87 26.14
N VAL A 259 2.90 -9.85 26.68
CA VAL A 259 1.89 -9.02 25.96
C VAL A 259 2.59 -8.19 24.89
N LYS A 260 3.70 -7.54 25.23
CA LYS A 260 4.51 -6.80 24.27
C LYS A 260 5.00 -7.69 23.13
N ALA A 261 5.53 -8.89 23.45
CA ALA A 261 6.00 -9.84 22.45
C ALA A 261 4.87 -10.31 21.52
N ARG A 262 3.66 -10.58 22.05
CA ARG A 262 2.49 -10.93 21.23
C ARG A 262 2.07 -9.80 20.31
N ALA A 263 2.09 -8.55 20.78
CA ALA A 263 1.79 -7.39 19.94
C ALA A 263 2.81 -7.24 18.79
N LEU A 264 4.12 -7.34 19.10
CA LEU A 264 5.17 -7.28 18.08
C LEU A 264 5.11 -8.46 17.09
N ALA A 265 4.77 -9.67 17.56
CA ALA A 265 4.57 -10.82 16.70
C ALA A 265 3.36 -10.62 15.75
N LEU A 266 2.27 -10.01 16.24
CA LEU A 266 1.12 -9.65 15.41
C LEU A 266 1.53 -8.68 14.28
N PHE A 267 2.30 -7.64 14.60
CA PHE A 267 2.85 -6.74 13.58
C PHE A 267 3.70 -7.49 12.53
N ALA A 268 4.58 -8.39 12.98
CA ALA A 268 5.41 -9.19 12.09
C ALA A 268 4.57 -10.03 11.12
N VAL A 269 3.57 -10.75 11.63
CA VAL A 269 2.68 -11.59 10.82
C VAL A 269 1.89 -10.76 9.82
N LEU A 270 1.42 -9.57 10.22
CA LEU A 270 0.72 -8.63 9.33
C LEU A 270 1.60 -8.13 8.16
N GLY A 271 2.92 -8.28 8.22
CA GLY A 271 3.80 -7.97 7.09
C GLY A 271 3.54 -8.86 5.87
N ILE A 272 3.09 -10.10 6.10
CA ILE A 272 2.75 -11.07 5.03
C ILE A 272 1.57 -10.57 4.18
N PRO A 273 0.36 -10.33 4.73
CA PRO A 273 -0.76 -9.83 3.94
C PRO A 273 -0.50 -8.44 3.34
N LEU A 274 0.33 -7.62 3.99
CA LEU A 274 0.69 -6.30 3.45
C LEU A 274 1.51 -6.42 2.16
N ALA A 275 2.45 -7.38 2.09
CA ALA A 275 3.26 -7.65 0.89
C ALA A 275 2.42 -8.02 -0.31
N ILE A 276 1.44 -8.88 -0.07
CA ILE A 276 0.51 -9.32 -1.11
C ILE A 276 -0.42 -8.16 -1.51
N THR A 277 -0.92 -7.38 -0.56
CA THR A 277 -1.76 -6.20 -0.81
C THR A 277 -1.06 -5.17 -1.70
N TYR A 278 0.25 -4.96 -1.50
CA TYR A 278 1.02 -4.01 -2.31
C TYR A 278 1.46 -4.55 -3.66
N SER A 279 1.35 -5.86 -3.92
CA SER A 279 1.84 -6.45 -5.17
C SER A 279 0.71 -6.99 -6.05
N VAL A 280 -0.14 -7.86 -5.49
CA VAL A 280 -1.08 -8.68 -6.25
C VAL A 280 -2.19 -7.90 -6.95
N PRO A 281 -2.91 -6.96 -6.30
CA PRO A 281 -3.98 -6.21 -6.95
C PRO A 281 -3.49 -5.46 -8.19
N PHE A 282 -2.30 -4.84 -8.09
CA PHE A 282 -1.68 -4.09 -9.18
C PHE A 282 -1.22 -5.01 -10.33
N ALA A 283 -0.66 -6.17 -10.00
CA ALA A 283 -0.30 -7.17 -11.00
C ALA A 283 -1.55 -7.71 -11.74
N LEU A 284 -2.62 -8.04 -11.00
CA LEU A 284 -3.88 -8.50 -11.59
C LEU A 284 -4.54 -7.44 -12.46
N ALA A 285 -4.52 -6.17 -12.03
CA ALA A 285 -5.08 -5.07 -12.81
C ALA A 285 -4.33 -4.91 -14.15
N SER A 286 -3.00 -4.97 -14.14
CA SER A 286 -2.21 -4.91 -15.37
C SER A 286 -2.48 -6.11 -16.30
N ILE A 287 -2.56 -7.33 -15.75
CA ILE A 287 -2.85 -8.55 -16.52
C ILE A 287 -4.24 -8.47 -17.19
N PHE A 288 -5.27 -8.08 -16.44
CA PHE A 288 -6.62 -7.96 -16.98
C PHE A 288 -6.76 -6.82 -17.99
N SER A 289 -5.97 -5.74 -17.83
CA SER A 289 -5.90 -4.64 -18.80
C SER A 289 -5.38 -5.10 -20.16
N ASN A 290 -4.28 -5.87 -20.19
CA ASN A 290 -3.70 -6.39 -21.43
C ASN A 290 -4.68 -7.26 -22.22
N SER A 291 -5.48 -8.07 -21.53
CA SER A 291 -6.50 -8.93 -22.16
C SER A 291 -7.75 -8.19 -22.65
N SER A 292 -7.89 -6.91 -22.29
CA SER A 292 -9.11 -6.13 -22.53
C SER A 292 -8.92 -4.99 -23.52
N GLY A 293 -7.70 -4.72 -23.97
CA GLY A 293 -7.41 -3.58 -24.87
C GLY A 293 -7.47 -2.21 -24.16
N ALA A 294 -7.86 -2.16 -22.88
CA ALA A 294 -7.77 -0.98 -22.05
C ALA A 294 -6.28 -0.68 -21.74
N GLY A 295 -5.87 0.59 -21.87
CA GLY A 295 -4.51 1.01 -21.56
C GLY A 295 -4.12 0.69 -20.11
N GLN A 296 -2.90 0.17 -19.91
CA GLN A 296 -2.43 -0.28 -18.59
C GLN A 296 -2.48 0.83 -17.54
N GLY A 297 -2.02 2.05 -17.88
CA GLY A 297 -2.05 3.20 -16.98
C GLY A 297 -3.46 3.56 -16.50
N LEU A 298 -4.48 3.42 -17.37
CA LEU A 298 -5.87 3.72 -17.05
C LEU A 298 -6.45 2.72 -16.04
N SER A 299 -6.18 1.43 -16.22
CA SER A 299 -6.60 0.38 -15.27
C SER A 299 -5.92 0.53 -13.90
N LEU A 300 -4.64 0.91 -13.86
CA LEU A 300 -3.96 1.22 -12.59
C LEU A 300 -4.52 2.49 -11.93
N GLY A 301 -4.89 3.50 -12.73
CA GLY A 301 -5.57 4.70 -12.23
C GLY A 301 -6.92 4.38 -11.58
N VAL A 302 -7.73 3.56 -12.24
CA VAL A 302 -9.01 3.08 -11.72
C VAL A 302 -8.83 2.23 -10.44
N LEU A 303 -7.81 1.37 -10.40
CA LEU A 303 -7.47 0.63 -9.18
C LEU A 303 -7.16 1.57 -8.02
N ASN A 304 -6.37 2.63 -8.24
CA ASN A 304 -6.08 3.62 -7.20
C ASN A 304 -7.34 4.34 -6.72
N VAL A 305 -8.31 4.63 -7.58
CA VAL A 305 -9.61 5.19 -7.15
C VAL A 305 -10.34 4.22 -6.21
N ALA A 306 -10.32 2.91 -6.50
CA ALA A 306 -10.88 1.88 -5.62
C ALA A 306 -10.13 1.72 -4.30
N ILE A 307 -8.91 2.27 -4.18
CA ILE A 307 -8.14 2.35 -2.94
C ILE A 307 -8.50 3.63 -2.18
N CYS A 308 -8.46 4.78 -2.85
CA CYS A 308 -8.63 6.09 -2.23
C CYS A 308 -10.06 6.33 -1.71
N ILE A 309 -11.09 5.83 -2.40
CA ILE A 309 -12.49 6.01 -1.95
C ILE A 309 -12.70 5.38 -0.55
N PRO A 310 -12.34 4.11 -0.32
CA PRO A 310 -12.32 3.52 1.02
C PRO A 310 -11.54 4.30 2.06
N GLN A 311 -10.34 4.79 1.69
CA GLN A 311 -9.50 5.55 2.61
C GLN A 311 -10.20 6.83 3.07
N ILE A 312 -10.79 7.58 2.15
CA ILE A 312 -11.56 8.79 2.45
C ILE A 312 -12.75 8.43 3.36
N PHE A 313 -13.54 7.42 2.97
CA PHE A 313 -14.72 7.00 3.73
C PHE A 313 -14.36 6.61 5.17
N VAL A 314 -13.39 5.73 5.36
CA VAL A 314 -12.99 5.27 6.70
C VAL A 314 -12.35 6.42 7.50
N SER A 315 -11.59 7.33 6.87
CA SER A 315 -11.05 8.52 7.57
C SER A 315 -12.17 9.36 8.17
N PHE A 316 -13.23 9.62 7.40
CA PHE A 316 -14.37 10.42 7.85
C PHE A 316 -15.20 9.71 8.93
N VAL A 317 -15.37 8.39 8.81
CA VAL A 317 -16.25 7.62 9.71
C VAL A 317 -15.54 7.23 11.02
N SER A 318 -14.21 7.03 10.99
CA SER A 318 -13.45 6.51 12.13
C SER A 318 -13.61 7.33 13.41
N GLY A 319 -13.41 8.65 13.36
CA GLY A 319 -13.53 9.51 14.56
C GLY A 319 -14.90 9.43 15.25
N PRO A 320 -16.02 9.69 14.54
CA PRO A 320 -17.36 9.52 15.11
C PRO A 320 -17.64 8.10 15.58
N TRP A 321 -17.17 7.09 14.85
CA TRP A 321 -17.35 5.69 15.20
C TRP A 321 -16.64 5.33 16.51
N ASP A 322 -15.37 5.71 16.66
CA ASP A 322 -14.60 5.44 17.87
C ASP A 322 -15.23 6.14 19.08
N ALA A 323 -15.75 7.37 18.91
CA ALA A 323 -16.47 8.08 19.96
C ALA A 323 -17.75 7.36 20.41
N LEU A 324 -18.50 6.73 19.47
CA LEU A 324 -19.72 5.99 19.78
C LEU A 324 -19.45 4.69 20.57
N PHE A 325 -18.26 4.11 20.42
CA PHE A 325 -17.88 2.84 21.04
C PHE A 325 -16.86 2.99 22.18
N GLY A 326 -16.84 4.17 22.84
CA GLY A 326 -16.07 4.39 24.08
C GLY A 326 -14.65 4.91 23.88
N GLY A 327 -14.31 5.42 22.69
CA GLY A 327 -13.06 6.14 22.41
C GLY A 327 -11.82 5.27 22.15
N GLY A 328 -12.00 3.96 21.96
CA GLY A 328 -10.92 3.02 21.64
C GLY A 328 -10.86 2.65 20.16
N ASN A 329 -9.74 2.07 19.75
CA ASN A 329 -9.40 1.69 18.38
C ASN A 329 -9.95 0.33 17.95
N LEU A 330 -10.34 -0.52 18.92
CA LEU A 330 -10.80 -1.89 18.68
C LEU A 330 -12.04 -2.02 17.77
N PRO A 331 -13.09 -1.19 17.90
CA PRO A 331 -14.28 -1.28 17.05
C PRO A 331 -13.93 -1.14 15.57
N ALA A 332 -13.03 -0.22 15.24
CA ALA A 332 -12.55 -0.02 13.88
C ALA A 332 -11.76 -1.24 13.36
N PHE A 333 -10.99 -1.91 14.21
CA PHE A 333 -10.29 -3.15 13.87
C PHE A 333 -11.23 -4.33 13.65
N VAL A 334 -12.34 -4.42 14.40
CA VAL A 334 -13.36 -5.46 14.20
C VAL A 334 -14.08 -5.27 12.87
N VAL A 335 -14.47 -4.04 12.52
CA VAL A 335 -15.01 -3.73 11.19
C VAL A 335 -14.00 -4.13 10.11
N GLY A 336 -12.72 -3.81 10.34
CA GLY A 336 -11.65 -4.21 9.42
C GLY A 336 -11.51 -5.73 9.29
N ALA A 337 -11.66 -6.49 10.38
CA ALA A 337 -11.60 -7.95 10.36
C ALA A 337 -12.74 -8.56 9.53
N ILE A 338 -13.96 -8.03 9.66
CA ILE A 338 -15.12 -8.47 8.87
C ILE A 338 -14.89 -8.15 7.38
N ALA A 339 -14.42 -6.94 7.07
CA ALA A 339 -14.11 -6.54 5.70
C ALA A 339 -12.99 -7.40 5.08
N ALA A 340 -11.95 -7.74 5.85
CA ALA A 340 -10.88 -8.63 5.43
C ALA A 340 -11.40 -10.05 5.12
N ALA A 341 -12.27 -10.59 5.98
CA ALA A 341 -12.89 -11.89 5.77
C ALA A 341 -13.75 -11.91 4.50
N ALA A 342 -14.59 -10.90 4.31
CA ALA A 342 -15.40 -10.73 3.11
C ALA A 342 -14.52 -10.62 1.85
N SER A 343 -13.46 -9.79 1.89
CA SER A 343 -12.49 -9.66 0.80
C SER A 343 -11.79 -11.00 0.49
N GLY A 344 -11.39 -11.75 1.51
CA GLY A 344 -10.76 -13.05 1.36
C GLY A 344 -11.67 -14.08 0.69
N LEU A 345 -12.92 -14.18 1.13
CA LEU A 345 -13.91 -15.08 0.54
C LEU A 345 -14.24 -14.68 -0.90
N LEU A 346 -14.49 -13.39 -1.17
CA LEU A 346 -14.75 -12.89 -2.53
C LEU A 346 -13.57 -13.14 -3.46
N SER A 347 -12.34 -12.97 -2.97
CA SER A 347 -11.14 -13.33 -3.72
C SER A 347 -11.15 -14.81 -4.12
N ILE A 348 -11.39 -15.72 -3.18
CA ILE A 348 -11.35 -17.17 -3.45
C ILE A 348 -12.47 -17.60 -4.39
N PHE A 349 -13.68 -17.07 -4.23
CA PHE A 349 -14.83 -17.56 -4.99
C PHE A 349 -15.07 -16.81 -6.31
N MET A 350 -14.84 -15.49 -6.34
CA MET A 350 -15.28 -14.66 -7.47
C MET A 350 -14.16 -14.20 -8.40
N LEU A 351 -12.91 -14.10 -7.95
CA LEU A 351 -11.83 -13.70 -8.86
C LEU A 351 -11.60 -14.77 -9.95
N PRO A 352 -11.48 -14.36 -11.22
CA PRO A 352 -11.05 -15.25 -12.28
C PRO A 352 -9.57 -15.60 -12.11
N SER A 353 -9.20 -16.85 -12.34
CA SER A 353 -7.79 -17.23 -12.42
C SER A 353 -7.19 -16.65 -13.71
N PRO A 354 -6.03 -15.99 -13.66
CA PRO A 354 -5.28 -15.65 -14.88
C PRO A 354 -5.02 -16.93 -15.68
N GLN A 355 -5.14 -16.87 -17.02
CA GLN A 355 -4.78 -18.01 -17.85
C GLN A 355 -3.27 -18.29 -17.70
N PRO A 356 -2.85 -19.55 -17.54
CA PRO A 356 -1.43 -19.88 -17.55
C PRO A 356 -0.83 -19.49 -18.90
N ASP A 357 0.37 -18.91 -18.89
CA ASP A 357 1.12 -18.53 -20.09
C ASP A 357 1.07 -19.66 -21.12
N THR A 358 0.26 -19.50 -22.15
CA THR A 358 0.40 -20.28 -23.37
C THR A 358 1.66 -19.76 -24.03
N THR A 359 2.80 -20.33 -23.60
CA THR A 359 4.05 -20.26 -24.34
C THR A 359 3.69 -20.58 -25.78
N LYS A 360 3.72 -19.58 -26.66
CA LYS A 360 3.67 -19.76 -28.11
C LYS A 360 4.94 -20.54 -28.46
N VAL A 361 4.91 -21.86 -28.33
CA VAL A 361 5.74 -22.74 -29.14
C VAL A 361 5.16 -22.61 -30.55
N LYS A 362 5.55 -21.53 -31.24
CA LYS A 362 5.61 -21.59 -32.70
C LYS A 362 6.71 -22.61 -32.96
N THR A 363 6.30 -23.85 -33.16
CA THR A 363 7.06 -24.80 -33.97
C THR A 363 7.37 -24.07 -35.29
N MET A 364 8.59 -23.55 -35.40
CA MET A 364 9.26 -23.41 -36.68
C MET A 364 9.59 -24.84 -37.11
N ASP A 365 8.58 -25.55 -37.58
CA ASP A 365 8.82 -26.69 -38.45
C ASP A 365 8.87 -26.11 -39.87
N GLY A 366 10.02 -26.29 -40.50
CA GLY A 366 10.42 -25.55 -41.68
C GLY A 366 9.59 -25.91 -42.90
N ASP A 367 9.02 -24.89 -43.52
CA ASP A 367 8.78 -24.90 -44.96
C ASP A 367 10.14 -24.87 -45.67
N LEU A 368 10.63 -26.06 -46.02
CA LEU A 368 11.65 -26.25 -47.06
C LEU A 368 11.12 -27.30 -48.04
N LYS A 369 10.20 -26.84 -48.89
CA LYS A 369 9.89 -27.44 -50.19
C LYS A 369 9.59 -26.32 -51.20
N GLN A 370 10.62 -25.87 -51.90
CA GLN A 370 10.76 -26.00 -53.36
C GLN A 370 12.12 -25.49 -53.81
#